data_AF-A0A1B6HF30-F1
#
_entry.id   AF-A0A1B6HF30-F1
#
_cell.length_a   1.000
_cell.length_b   1.000
_cell.length_c   1.000
_cell.angle_alpha   90.00
_cell.angle_beta   90.00
_cell.angle_gamma   90.00
#
_symmetry.space_group_name_H-M   'P 1'
#
loop_
_entity.id
_entity.type
_entity.pdbx_description
1 polymer ?
#
loop_
_entity_poly.entity_id
_entity_poly.type
_entity_poly.pdbx_seq_one_letter_code
_entity_poly.pdbx_strand_id
1 'polypeptide(L)'
;HNSGHVAVSASTNEWALCKQLYSRNDTSAHVNLARVLAQRCLETGISEVACFIERKSDTKVDAFLTEMEKEGISLSEPEQYEHPKPSDPFRPEKPWEVY
;
A
#
# COMPACT_ATOMS: atom_id res chain seq x y z
N HIS A 1 -2.95 8.41 7.13
CA HIS A 1 -2.46 9.75 6.76
C HIS A 1 -1.69 10.35 7.94
N ASN A 2 -0.70 11.23 7.70
CA ASN A 2 0.12 11.81 8.78
C ASN A 2 -0.70 12.59 9.84
N SER A 3 -1.89 13.08 9.47
CA SER A 3 -2.83 13.75 10.37
C SER A 3 -3.68 12.80 11.23
N GLY A 4 -3.53 11.48 11.07
CA GLY A 4 -4.38 10.47 11.70
C GLY A 4 -5.68 10.17 10.95
N HIS A 5 -5.99 10.89 9.87
CA HIS A 5 -7.16 10.58 9.02
C HIS A 5 -6.98 9.24 8.28
N VAL A 6 -8.08 8.48 8.17
CA VAL A 6 -8.16 7.22 7.43
C VAL A 6 -8.76 7.50 6.06
N ALA A 7 -7.95 7.44 5.00
CA ALA A 7 -8.42 7.66 3.63
C ALA A 7 -9.22 6.46 3.09
N VAL A 8 -8.69 5.25 3.29
CA VAL A 8 -9.28 3.98 2.86
C VAL A 8 -9.14 2.98 3.99
N SER A 9 -10.14 2.13 4.17
CA SER A 9 -10.11 1.01 5.10
C SER A 9 -10.74 -0.23 4.47
N ALA A 10 -10.38 -1.40 4.99
CA ALA A 10 -11.03 -2.66 4.70
C ALA A 10 -11.02 -3.54 5.95
N SER A 11 -12.08 -4.29 6.20
CA SER A 11 -12.16 -5.21 7.35
C SER A 11 -12.88 -6.51 7.00
N THR A 12 -12.44 -7.63 7.55
CA THR A 12 -13.16 -8.91 7.48
C THR A 12 -14.48 -8.90 8.28
N ASN A 13 -14.77 -7.81 8.98
CA ASN A 13 -16.07 -7.55 9.64
C ASN A 13 -17.11 -6.98 8.67
N GLU A 14 -16.68 -6.44 7.53
CA GLU A 14 -17.59 -5.92 6.52
C GLU A 14 -18.43 -7.06 5.94
N TRP A 15 -19.75 -6.87 5.89
CA TRP A 15 -20.66 -7.92 5.45
C TRP A 15 -20.36 -8.42 4.03
N ALA A 16 -19.99 -7.51 3.13
CA ALA A 16 -19.66 -7.82 1.75
C ALA A 16 -18.47 -8.79 1.63
N LEU A 17 -17.47 -8.67 2.51
CA LEU A 17 -16.30 -9.53 2.55
C LEU A 17 -16.57 -10.79 3.38
N CYS A 18 -17.15 -10.63 4.56
CA CYS A 18 -17.43 -11.73 5.49
C CYS A 18 -18.29 -12.84 4.87
N LYS A 19 -19.29 -12.49 4.05
CA LYS A 19 -20.16 -13.49 3.39
C LYS A 19 -19.44 -14.37 2.37
N GLN A 20 -18.25 -13.97 1.92
CA GLN A 20 -17.42 -14.68 0.94
C GLN A 20 -16.28 -15.47 1.62
N LEU A 21 -16.10 -15.30 2.94
CA LEU A 21 -15.03 -15.93 3.70
C LEU A 21 -15.55 -17.12 4.51
N TYR A 22 -14.84 -18.23 4.45
CA TYR A 22 -15.12 -19.38 5.33
C TYR A 22 -14.69 -19.09 6.79
N SER A 23 -13.55 -18.43 6.97
CA SER A 23 -13.02 -17.97 8.26
C SER A 23 -12.59 -16.52 8.15
N ARG A 24 -12.63 -15.77 9.26
CA ARG A 24 -12.25 -14.34 9.28
C ARG A 24 -10.77 -14.11 9.64
N ASN A 25 -10.03 -15.18 9.94
CA ASN A 25 -8.67 -15.12 10.48
C ASN A 25 -7.72 -16.16 9.85
N ASP A 26 -8.14 -16.89 8.83
CA ASP A 26 -7.24 -17.77 8.10
C ASP A 26 -6.38 -16.99 7.09
N THR A 27 -5.45 -17.67 6.44
CA THR A 27 -4.58 -17.06 5.42
C THR A 27 -5.40 -16.57 4.23
N SER A 28 -6.46 -17.29 3.84
CA SER A 28 -7.33 -16.88 2.73
C SER A 28 -8.05 -15.55 3.01
N ALA A 29 -8.51 -15.32 4.24
CA ALA A 29 -9.07 -14.03 4.64
C ALA A 29 -8.07 -12.88 4.51
N HIS A 30 -6.80 -13.09 4.86
CA HIS A 30 -5.76 -12.07 4.74
C HIS A 30 -5.47 -11.75 3.27
N VAL A 31 -5.34 -12.76 2.41
CA VAL A 31 -5.14 -12.57 0.97
C VAL A 31 -6.31 -11.82 0.34
N ASN A 32 -7.56 -12.21 0.64
CA ASN A 32 -8.74 -11.53 0.10
C ASN A 32 -8.91 -10.11 0.67
N LEU A 33 -8.56 -9.88 1.94
CA LEU A 33 -8.55 -8.56 2.54
C LEU A 33 -7.52 -7.64 1.84
N ALA A 34 -6.32 -8.16 1.54
CA ALA A 34 -5.30 -7.44 0.80
C ALA A 34 -5.81 -7.01 -0.59
N ARG A 35 -6.44 -7.92 -1.34
CA ARG A 35 -7.03 -7.60 -2.65
C ARG A 35 -8.04 -6.48 -2.61
N VAL A 36 -9.00 -6.55 -1.67
CA VAL A 36 -10.03 -5.51 -1.52
C VAL A 36 -9.40 -4.18 -1.11
N LEU A 37 -8.42 -4.20 -0.20
CA LEU A 37 -7.75 -2.98 0.22
C LEU A 37 -6.95 -2.36 -0.94
N ALA A 38 -6.15 -3.16 -1.66
CA ALA A 38 -5.37 -2.72 -2.80
C ALA A 38 -6.27 -2.13 -3.89
N GLN A 39 -7.37 -2.80 -4.23
CA GLN A 39 -8.35 -2.28 -5.18
C GLN A 39 -8.88 -0.91 -4.75
N ARG A 40 -9.33 -0.77 -3.49
CA ARG A 40 -9.82 0.52 -2.98
C ARG A 40 -8.74 1.60 -3.02
N CYS A 41 -7.50 1.27 -2.70
CA CYS A 41 -6.37 2.20 -2.81
C CYS A 41 -6.22 2.69 -4.25
N LEU A 42 -6.15 1.80 -5.23
CA LEU A 42 -6.02 2.14 -6.65
C LEU A 42 -7.20 2.97 -7.17
N GLU A 43 -8.43 2.62 -6.80
CA GLU A 43 -9.64 3.38 -7.16
C GLU A 43 -9.62 4.81 -6.59
N THR A 44 -8.92 5.02 -5.47
CA THR A 44 -8.71 6.35 -4.87
C THR A 44 -7.42 7.05 -5.30
N GLY A 45 -6.63 6.42 -6.18
CA GLY A 45 -5.35 6.97 -6.66
C GLY A 45 -4.17 6.81 -5.70
N ILE A 46 -4.26 5.91 -4.73
CA ILE A 46 -3.16 5.57 -3.81
C ILE A 46 -2.40 4.35 -4.36
N SER A 47 -1.17 4.57 -4.82
CA SER A 47 -0.27 3.53 -5.37
C SER A 47 0.88 3.16 -4.43
N GLU A 48 1.42 4.13 -3.70
CA GLU A 48 2.53 3.93 -2.77
C GLU A 48 2.11 4.23 -1.33
N VAL A 49 2.49 3.36 -0.39
CA VAL A 49 2.20 3.50 1.05
C VAL A 49 3.40 3.06 1.88
N ALA A 50 3.76 3.84 2.90
CA ALA A 50 4.79 3.41 3.85
C ALA A 50 4.26 2.28 4.78
N CYS A 51 4.93 1.12 4.77
CA CYS A 51 4.63 0.01 5.68
C CYS A 51 5.70 -0.10 6.79
N PHE A 52 5.29 0.05 8.06
CA PHE A 52 6.19 -0.04 9.22
C PHE A 52 6.16 -1.41 9.91
N ILE A 53 5.51 -2.40 9.31
CA ILE A 53 5.39 -3.75 9.88
C ILE A 53 6.59 -4.57 9.44
N GLU A 54 7.27 -5.21 10.39
CA GLU A 54 8.36 -6.14 10.07
C GLU A 54 7.82 -7.37 9.32
N ARG A 55 8.38 -7.61 8.13
CA ARG A 55 8.03 -8.77 7.31
C ARG A 55 8.66 -10.02 7.88
N LYS A 56 7.83 -10.97 8.30
CA LYS A 56 8.24 -12.31 8.78
C LYS A 56 7.75 -13.36 7.80
N SER A 57 8.67 -14.11 7.21
CA SER A 57 8.38 -15.18 6.25
C SER A 57 7.38 -16.19 6.81
N ASP A 58 6.48 -16.69 5.96
CA ASP A 58 5.50 -17.74 6.28
C ASP A 58 4.45 -17.32 7.33
N THR A 59 4.17 -16.01 7.42
CA THR A 59 3.08 -15.49 8.25
C THR A 59 1.89 -15.05 7.39
N LYS A 60 0.71 -14.99 8.01
CA LYS A 60 -0.50 -14.45 7.34
C LYS A 60 -0.32 -12.99 6.91
N VAL A 61 0.50 -12.25 7.65
CA VAL A 61 0.88 -10.88 7.32
C VAL A 61 1.78 -10.86 6.08
N ASP A 62 2.73 -11.79 5.96
CA ASP A 62 3.55 -11.92 4.75
C ASP A 62 2.70 -12.26 3.51
N ALA A 63 1.73 -13.16 3.63
CA ALA A 63 0.77 -13.42 2.55
C ALA A 63 -0.05 -12.16 2.17
N PHE A 64 -0.45 -11.37 3.16
CA PHE A 64 -1.14 -10.08 2.95
C PHE A 64 -0.25 -9.09 2.19
N LEU A 65 0.99 -8.88 2.64
CA LEU A 65 1.93 -7.94 2.03
C LEU A 65 2.33 -8.38 0.61
N THR A 66 2.55 -9.68 0.40
CA THR A 66 2.81 -10.26 -0.93
C THR A 66 1.67 -9.98 -1.90
N GLU A 67 0.42 -10.16 -1.47
CA GLU A 67 -0.72 -9.93 -2.36
C GLU A 67 -0.93 -8.44 -2.64
N MET A 68 -0.68 -7.55 -1.67
CA MET A 68 -0.68 -6.09 -1.90
C MET A 68 0.31 -5.68 -3.00
N GLU A 69 1.55 -6.18 -2.94
CA GLU A 69 2.59 -5.92 -3.95
C GLU A 69 2.18 -6.47 -5.33
N LYS A 70 1.58 -7.66 -5.35
CA LYS A 70 1.10 -8.30 -6.58
C LYS A 70 -0.05 -7.54 -7.24
N GLU A 71 -0.94 -6.92 -6.46
CA GLU A 71 -2.02 -6.07 -6.97
C GLU A 71 -1.51 -4.68 -7.43
N GLY A 72 -0.22 -4.38 -7.27
CA GLY A 72 0.41 -3.16 -7.79
C GLY A 72 0.57 -2.02 -6.78
N ILE A 73 0.42 -2.31 -5.49
CA ILE A 73 0.72 -1.33 -4.43
C ILE A 73 2.18 -1.45 -4.00
N SER A 74 2.92 -0.34 -4.04
CA SER A 74 4.26 -0.26 -3.46
C SER A 74 4.17 -0.05 -1.96
N LEU A 75 4.85 -0.90 -1.18
CA LEU A 75 4.94 -0.78 0.29
C LEU A 75 6.07 0.17 0.74
N SER A 76 6.67 0.89 -0.21
CA SER A 76 7.63 1.96 0.02
C SER A 76 7.21 3.21 -0.73
N GLU A 77 7.29 4.35 -0.05
CA GLU A 77 7.12 5.67 -0.66
C GLU A 77 8.42 6.09 -1.38
N PRO A 78 8.32 6.84 -2.50
CA PRO A 78 9.49 7.41 -3.15
C PRO A 78 10.13 8.51 -2.30
N GLU A 79 11.40 8.78 -2.54
CA GLU A 79 12.09 9.88 -1.90
C GLU A 79 11.47 11.23 -2.30
N GLN A 80 11.41 12.15 -1.34
CA GLN A 80 10.93 13.50 -1.61
C GLN A 80 11.92 14.22 -2.54
N TYR A 81 11.41 14.78 -3.64
CA TYR A 81 12.23 15.64 -4.50
C TYR A 81 12.60 16.93 -3.76
N GLU A 82 13.90 17.14 -3.55
CA GLU A 82 14.43 18.39 -3.03
C GLU A 82 14.85 19.32 -4.17
N HIS A 83 14.31 20.54 -4.17
CA HIS A 83 14.70 21.54 -5.16
C HIS A 83 16.16 21.98 -4.95
N PRO A 84 17.03 21.81 -5.96
CA PRO A 84 18.45 22.17 -5.81
C PRO A 84 18.61 23.70 -5.73
N LYS A 85 19.52 24.13 -4.86
CA LYS A 85 19.88 25.54 -4.70
C LYS A 85 20.76 26.01 -5.85
N PRO A 86 20.85 27.32 -6.12
CA PRO A 86 21.70 27.85 -7.19
C PRO A 86 23.19 27.48 -7.07
N SER A 87 23.67 27.24 -5.84
CA SER A 87 25.04 26.83 -5.55
C SER A 87 25.30 25.33 -5.74
N ASP A 88 24.26 24.52 -5.91
CA ASP A 88 24.40 23.07 -5.93
C ASP A 88 24.95 22.61 -7.29
N PRO A 89 26.01 21.79 -7.31
CA PRO A 89 26.65 21.35 -8.54
C PRO A 89 25.82 20.31 -9.30
N PHE A 90 24.97 19.56 -8.60
CA PHE A 90 24.10 18.54 -9.19
C PHE A 90 22.65 19.00 -9.15
N ARG A 91 21.96 18.91 -10.29
CA ARG A 91 20.56 19.29 -10.45
C ARG A 91 19.79 18.07 -10.98
N PRO A 92 19.11 17.30 -10.12
CA PRO A 92 18.32 16.18 -10.57
C PRO A 92 17.20 16.66 -11.50
N GLU A 93 16.93 15.87 -12.54
CA GLU A 93 15.77 16.07 -13.38
C GLU A 93 14.49 15.93 -12.56
N LYS A 94 13.44 16.65 -12.97
CA LYS A 94 12.17 16.59 -12.26
C LYS A 94 11.49 15.26 -12.61
N PRO A 95 11.07 14.46 -11.62
CA PRO A 95 10.45 13.16 -11.87
C PRO A 95 9.18 13.19 -12.76
N TRP A 96 8.54 14.34 -12.89
CA TRP A 96 7.32 14.54 -13.66
C TRP A 96 7.54 15.22 -15.02
N GLU A 97 8.77 15.56 -15.39
CA GLU A 97 9.09 16.04 -16.74
C GLU A 97 9.29 14.84 -17.66
N VAL A 98 8.47 14.74 -18.72
CA VAL A 98 8.60 13.74 -19.78
C VAL A 98 8.98 14.47 -21.06
N TYR A 99 10.13 14.11 -21.65
CA TYR A 99 10.67 14.70 -22.87
C TYR A 99 10.20 13.95 -24.13
#